data_AF-A0A962BU93-F1
#
_entry.id   AF-A0A962BU93-F1
#
_cell.length_a   1.000
_cell.length_b   1.000
_cell.length_c   1.000
_cell.angle_alpha   90.00
_cell.angle_beta   90.00
_cell.angle_gamma   90.00
#
_symmetry.space_group_name_H-M   'P 1'
#
loop_
_entity.id
_entity.type
_entity.pdbx_description
1 polymer ?
#
loop_
_entity_poly.entity_id
_entity_poly.type
_entity_poly.pdbx_seq_one_letter_code
_entity_poly.pdbx_strand_id
1 'polypeptide(L)'
;MLEKYDARNTSLSLFALVAALSALLAGLAVTPAQAREPSLIITSEPLPESLRDQVYSKPVRIKDIRPSDLSVQPARGISRGDSGTIVSGKIREIAGDVAAIQNKVGSFSSDFNALQQENGRRAADYYASVATVNTQLQSGTTPGNPRLVQKISLAETSLEGLGGSVARMNGLAVNLANTASEASYLLETVRAAYSLSGAVEEDHVELARMEDQINSLTVVIDRLLNNINDDITRTSTYLSSERNNLRTLSLAVTNGDLYGKSLANRPFSGASHPFSAENASYTAAAPSSATGAPRALPGGARPLVKIRFDRPDVDYEQPVYMAVNEALDRYPDARFDLVAVTPTGGNAAEVAIESTRARRNAERVLRTLTQMGLPLERIDLSYSDSAEAATNEVHLYIR
;
A
#
# COMPACT_ATOMS: atom_id res chain seq x y z
N MET A 1 -25.35 52.65 -45.04
CA MET A 1 -24.89 52.58 -46.44
C MET A 1 -23.53 53.24 -46.50
N LEU A 2 -22.47 52.43 -46.70
CA LEU A 2 -21.07 52.71 -47.09
C LEU A 2 -20.28 53.70 -46.20
N GLU A 3 -19.00 53.53 -45.87
CA GLU A 3 -17.84 52.98 -46.59
C GLU A 3 -16.70 52.74 -45.55
N LYS A 4 -16.23 51.51 -45.30
CA LYS A 4 -15.07 50.77 -45.89
C LYS A 4 -13.66 51.25 -45.48
N TYR A 5 -12.88 50.29 -44.94
CA TYR A 5 -11.43 49.96 -45.17
C TYR A 5 -10.38 51.07 -44.87
N ASP A 6 -9.16 50.84 -44.35
CA ASP A 6 -8.22 49.71 -44.41
C ASP A 6 -7.12 49.98 -43.33
N ALA A 7 -6.74 49.00 -42.50
CA ALA A 7 -5.51 48.18 -42.55
C ALA A 7 -4.20 48.74 -41.94
N ARG A 8 -3.65 47.87 -41.06
CA ARG A 8 -2.23 47.45 -40.93
C ARG A 8 -1.23 48.52 -40.47
N ASN A 9 -0.13 48.22 -39.78
CA ASN A 9 0.44 47.09 -39.03
C ASN A 9 1.85 47.61 -38.69
N THR A 10 2.44 47.25 -37.54
CA THR A 10 3.91 47.14 -37.31
C THR A 10 4.77 48.42 -37.46
N SER A 11 5.83 48.72 -36.71
CA SER A 11 6.57 48.12 -35.59
C SER A 11 7.86 48.95 -35.43
N LEU A 12 8.45 49.00 -34.22
CA LEU A 12 9.86 49.33 -33.92
C LEU A 12 10.29 50.79 -34.24
N SER A 13 11.13 51.51 -33.50
CA SER A 13 11.85 51.40 -32.23
C SER A 13 12.83 52.57 -32.23
N LEU A 14 13.03 53.31 -31.14
CA LEU A 14 14.36 53.63 -30.57
C LEU A 14 14.28 54.68 -29.45
N PHE A 15 14.72 54.23 -28.28
CA PHE A 15 15.64 54.87 -27.34
C PHE A 15 15.48 56.32 -26.86
N ALA A 16 15.54 56.37 -25.52
CA ALA A 16 16.25 57.35 -24.68
C ALA A 16 15.47 58.59 -24.23
N LEU A 17 14.90 58.50 -23.01
CA LEU A 17 15.21 59.50 -22.00
C LEU A 17 15.15 58.89 -20.59
N VAL A 18 16.32 58.77 -19.99
CA VAL A 18 16.57 58.58 -18.56
C VAL A 18 16.33 59.92 -17.87
N ALA A 19 15.53 59.97 -16.79
CA ALA A 19 15.87 60.64 -15.53
C ALA A 19 14.66 60.73 -14.58
N ALA A 20 14.88 60.19 -13.37
CA ALA A 20 14.29 60.58 -12.09
C ALA A 20 12.76 60.46 -11.90
N LEU A 21 12.30 59.48 -11.12
CA LEU A 21 12.18 59.62 -9.66
C LEU A 21 11.52 58.36 -9.07
N SER A 22 12.36 57.42 -8.64
CA SER A 22 11.96 56.18 -7.97
C SER A 22 11.93 56.42 -6.46
N ALA A 23 10.75 56.67 -5.88
CA ALA A 23 10.56 56.66 -4.42
C ALA A 23 9.07 56.60 -4.03
N LEU A 24 8.42 55.44 -4.21
CA LEU A 24 7.36 54.94 -3.30
C LEU A 24 6.86 53.54 -3.75
N LEU A 25 7.63 52.50 -3.47
CA LEU A 25 7.09 51.14 -3.37
C LEU A 25 7.92 50.37 -2.34
N ALA A 26 7.43 50.38 -1.11
CA ALA A 26 7.92 49.52 -0.05
C ALA A 26 7.53 48.08 -0.39
N GLY A 27 8.45 47.34 -1.01
CA GLY A 27 8.36 45.91 -1.11
C GLY A 27 8.60 45.26 0.26
N LEU A 28 7.65 44.46 0.75
CA LEU A 28 7.99 43.34 1.61
C LEU A 28 8.79 42.36 0.74
N ALA A 29 10.11 42.41 0.86
CA ALA A 29 10.97 41.34 0.38
C ALA A 29 10.66 40.08 1.20
N VAL A 30 9.87 39.18 0.62
CA VAL A 30 9.84 37.78 1.04
C VAL A 30 11.22 37.23 0.72
N THR A 31 12.06 37.11 1.74
CA THR A 31 13.22 36.22 1.69
C THR A 31 12.70 34.82 1.36
N PRO A 32 13.17 34.15 0.30
CA PRO A 32 12.88 32.74 0.14
C PRO A 32 13.50 32.03 1.34
N ALA A 33 12.66 31.52 2.23
CA ALA A 33 13.07 30.58 3.25
C ALA A 33 13.71 29.41 2.50
N GLN A 34 15.03 29.29 2.63
CA GLN A 34 15.78 28.14 2.14
C GLN A 34 15.06 26.89 2.66
N ALA A 35 14.53 26.09 1.73
CA ALA A 35 14.15 24.72 2.02
C ALA A 35 15.40 24.05 2.57
N ARG A 36 15.46 23.89 3.89
CA ARG A 36 16.45 23.04 4.55
C ARG A 36 16.12 21.62 4.11
N GLU A 37 16.89 21.12 3.15
CA GLU A 37 16.99 19.69 2.92
C GLU A 37 17.27 19.01 4.27
N PRO A 38 16.59 17.89 4.60
CA PRO A 38 16.86 17.17 5.84
C PRO A 38 18.27 16.57 5.74
N SER A 39 19.28 17.32 6.19
CA SER A 39 20.61 16.77 6.41
C SER A 39 20.54 15.84 7.62
N LEU A 40 20.92 14.57 7.45
CA LEU A 40 21.12 13.65 8.57
C LEU A 40 22.20 14.22 9.49
N ILE A 41 21.78 14.80 10.62
CA ILE A 41 22.69 15.15 11.71
C ILE A 41 22.79 13.90 12.57
N ILE A 42 23.89 13.14 12.41
CA ILE A 42 24.24 12.09 13.36
C ILE A 42 24.81 12.80 14.59
N THR A 43 23.94 13.21 15.51
CA THR A 43 24.33 13.67 16.84
C THR A 43 24.27 12.50 17.83
N SER A 44 25.24 12.43 18.73
CA SER A 44 25.25 11.51 19.88
C SER A 44 24.44 12.04 21.07
N GLU A 45 23.74 13.16 20.90
CA GLU A 45 22.84 13.74 21.91
C GLU A 45 21.43 13.15 21.81
N PRO A 46 20.71 12.97 22.94
CA PRO A 46 19.33 12.49 22.92
C PRO A 46 18.46 13.44 22.08
N LEU A 47 17.60 12.86 21.23
CA LEU A 47 16.69 13.63 20.37
C LEU A 47 16.00 14.77 21.15
N PRO A 48 16.02 16.01 20.64
CA PRO A 48 15.29 17.14 21.22
C PRO A 48 13.81 16.81 21.41
N GLU A 49 13.21 17.21 22.54
CA GLU A 49 11.80 16.92 22.87
C GLU A 49 10.83 17.35 21.74
N SER A 50 11.10 18.48 21.09
CA SER A 50 10.29 18.99 19.99
C SER A 50 10.27 18.07 18.76
N LEU A 51 11.36 17.33 18.50
CA LEU A 51 11.43 16.36 17.40
C LEU A 51 10.79 15.02 17.79
N ARG A 52 10.83 14.65 19.08
CA ARG A 52 10.11 13.47 19.58
C ARG A 52 8.61 13.64 19.42
N ASP A 53 8.06 14.81 19.73
CA ASP A 53 6.62 15.06 19.61
C ASP A 53 6.13 15.07 18.15
N GLN A 54 7.00 15.47 17.22
CA GLN A 54 6.70 15.52 15.78
C GLN A 54 6.86 14.17 15.09
N VAL A 55 7.82 13.33 15.54
CA VAL A 55 8.06 11.98 14.98
C VAL A 55 7.14 10.92 15.60
N TYR A 56 6.66 11.13 16.84
CA TYR A 56 5.70 10.25 17.53
C TYR A 56 4.25 10.75 17.48
N SER A 57 3.91 11.69 16.58
CA SER A 57 2.51 12.02 16.36
C SER A 57 1.80 10.80 15.78
N LYS A 58 1.01 10.12 16.62
CA LYS A 58 0.10 9.05 16.22
C LYS A 58 -0.64 9.53 14.96
N PRO A 59 -0.82 8.67 13.93
CA PRO A 59 -1.63 9.04 12.78
C PRO A 59 -2.97 9.60 13.29
N VAL A 60 -3.41 10.73 12.73
CA VAL A 60 -4.66 11.38 13.09
C VAL A 60 -5.76 10.33 12.94
N ARG A 61 -6.20 9.73 14.05
CA ARG A 61 -7.40 8.92 14.05
C ARG A 61 -8.53 9.89 13.81
N ILE A 62 -9.16 9.78 12.63
CA ILE A 62 -10.46 10.39 12.37
C ILE A 62 -11.33 10.04 13.59
N LYS A 63 -11.96 11.04 14.21
CA LYS A 63 -12.80 10.82 15.40
C LYS A 63 -13.72 9.63 15.15
N ASP A 64 -13.62 8.60 16.00
CA ASP A 64 -14.53 7.46 15.98
C ASP A 64 -15.95 7.99 16.16
N ILE A 65 -16.85 7.62 15.24
CA ILE A 65 -18.27 7.99 15.32
C ILE A 65 -18.82 7.30 16.56
N ARG A 66 -19.14 8.07 17.60
CA ARG A 66 -19.79 7.53 18.79
C ARG A 66 -21.30 7.48 18.54
N PRO A 67 -22.03 6.52 19.13
CA PRO A 67 -23.50 6.54 19.11
C PRO A 67 -24.10 7.87 19.61
N SER A 68 -23.38 8.60 20.46
CA SER A 68 -23.73 9.95 20.91
C SER A 68 -23.63 11.04 19.84
N ASP A 69 -22.84 10.82 18.78
CA ASP A 69 -22.76 11.74 17.63
C ASP A 69 -23.95 11.54 16.67
N LEU A 70 -24.62 10.38 16.75
CA LEU A 70 -25.84 10.05 16.01
C LEU A 70 -27.11 10.53 16.73
N SER A 71 -27.04 10.81 18.03
CA SER A 71 -28.19 11.33 18.78
C SER A 71 -28.36 12.83 18.53
N VAL A 72 -29.06 13.17 17.45
CA VAL A 72 -29.68 14.49 17.33
C VAL A 72 -30.76 14.57 18.40
N GLN A 73 -30.55 15.42 19.39
CA GLN A 73 -31.50 15.71 20.46
C GLN A 73 -32.89 15.93 19.85
N PRO A 74 -33.93 15.16 20.21
CA PRO A 74 -35.27 15.49 19.76
C PRO A 74 -35.62 16.83 20.39
N ALA A 75 -35.72 17.87 19.55
CA ALA A 75 -36.20 19.18 19.98
C ALA A 75 -37.53 18.99 20.73
N ARG A 76 -37.48 19.23 22.04
CA ARG A 76 -38.65 19.17 22.91
C ARG A 76 -39.58 20.31 22.54
N GLY A 77 -40.82 19.95 22.22
CA GLY A 77 -41.98 20.79 22.48
C GLY A 77 -42.32 21.81 21.41
N ILE A 78 -42.92 21.35 20.31
CA ILE A 78 -44.03 22.09 19.69
C ILE A 78 -45.15 21.07 19.47
N SER A 79 -46.35 21.44 19.90
CA SER A 79 -47.52 20.58 19.96
C SER A 79 -47.80 20.00 18.57
N ARG A 80 -47.79 18.66 18.51
CA ARG A 80 -48.08 17.83 17.33
C ARG A 80 -49.51 18.08 16.87
N GLY A 81 -49.69 18.98 15.92
CA GLY A 81 -50.89 19.05 15.11
C GLY A 81 -50.76 18.04 13.98
N ASP A 82 -51.53 16.96 14.01
CA ASP A 82 -51.78 16.18 12.81
C ASP A 82 -52.54 17.12 11.87
N SER A 83 -51.82 17.77 10.95
CA SER A 83 -52.36 18.78 10.03
C SER A 83 -53.45 18.20 9.12
N GLY A 84 -53.67 16.88 9.16
CA GLY A 84 -54.65 16.16 8.36
C GLY A 84 -54.34 16.17 6.86
N THR A 85 -53.19 16.72 6.47
CA THR A 85 -52.76 16.84 5.08
C THR A 85 -52.29 15.47 4.55
N ILE A 86 -52.38 15.29 3.23
CA ILE A 86 -51.85 14.08 2.58
C ILE A 86 -50.32 13.99 2.79
N VAL A 87 -49.67 15.14 2.88
CA VAL A 87 -48.22 15.27 3.10
C VAL A 87 -47.83 14.78 4.50
N SER A 88 -48.63 15.02 5.54
CA SER A 88 -48.36 14.53 6.90
C SER A 88 -48.30 13.01 7.00
N GLY A 89 -49.07 12.30 6.16
CA GLY A 89 -49.00 10.85 6.02
C GLY A 89 -47.65 10.39 5.47
N LYS A 90 -47.15 11.06 4.42
CA LYS A 90 -45.86 10.76 3.81
C LYS A 90 -44.69 11.10 4.74
N ILE A 91 -44.77 12.23 5.45
CA ILE A 91 -43.80 12.62 6.47
C ILE A 91 -43.67 11.54 7.56
N ARG A 92 -44.78 10.94 8.00
CA ARG A 92 -44.74 9.83 8.97
C ARG A 92 -44.06 8.57 8.44
N GLU A 93 -44.28 8.22 7.18
CA GLU A 93 -43.60 7.12 6.50
C GLU A 93 -42.09 7.38 6.45
N ILE A 94 -41.69 8.55 5.95
CA ILE A 94 -40.28 8.98 5.87
C ILE A 94 -39.64 8.97 7.26
N ALA A 95 -40.33 9.48 8.28
CA ALA A 95 -39.81 9.46 9.66
C ALA A 95 -39.53 8.02 10.16
N GLY A 96 -40.39 7.07 9.82
CA GLY A 96 -40.20 5.66 10.13
C GLY A 96 -38.96 5.08 9.43
N ASP A 97 -38.80 5.38 8.15
CA ASP A 97 -37.67 4.91 7.35
C ASP A 97 -36.34 5.53 7.80
N VAL A 98 -36.33 6.85 8.12
CA VAL A 98 -35.16 7.53 8.70
C VAL A 98 -34.77 6.88 10.02
N ALA A 99 -35.73 6.61 10.89
CA ALA A 99 -35.47 5.92 12.16
C ALA A 99 -34.92 4.50 11.94
N ALA A 100 -35.43 3.77 10.96
CA ALA A 100 -34.93 2.45 10.60
C ALA A 100 -33.48 2.50 10.11
N ILE A 101 -33.14 3.44 9.22
CA ILE A 101 -31.76 3.66 8.74
C ILE A 101 -30.84 4.06 9.90
N GLN A 102 -31.27 4.99 10.76
CA GLN A 102 -30.50 5.38 11.96
C GLN A 102 -30.16 4.18 12.84
N ASN A 103 -31.13 3.29 13.08
CA ASN A 103 -30.91 2.07 13.86
C ASN A 103 -29.92 1.12 13.16
N LYS A 104 -30.04 0.92 11.84
CA LYS A 104 -29.09 0.11 11.05
C LYS A 104 -27.67 0.67 11.15
N VAL A 105 -27.48 1.97 10.92
CA VAL A 105 -26.17 2.64 11.00
C VAL A 105 -25.60 2.56 12.42
N GLY A 106 -26.44 2.73 13.44
CA GLY A 106 -26.06 2.54 14.84
C GLY A 106 -25.56 1.11 15.12
N SER A 107 -26.25 0.09 14.61
CA SER A 107 -25.80 -1.31 14.74
C SER A 107 -24.49 -1.56 14.01
N PHE A 108 -24.32 -1.08 12.77
CA PHE A 108 -23.08 -1.27 12.02
C PHE A 108 -21.89 -0.59 12.69
N SER A 109 -22.09 0.60 13.27
CA SER A 109 -21.07 1.27 14.07
C SER A 109 -20.70 0.43 15.31
N SER A 110 -21.68 -0.11 16.04
CA SER A 110 -21.43 -0.97 17.19
C SER A 110 -20.67 -2.25 16.81
N ASP A 111 -21.09 -2.92 15.74
CA ASP A 111 -20.47 -4.14 15.24
C ASP A 111 -19.03 -3.88 14.80
N PHE A 112 -18.79 -2.78 14.07
CA PHE A 112 -17.45 -2.38 13.66
C PHE A 112 -16.54 -2.09 14.87
N ASN A 113 -17.04 -1.35 15.87
CA ASN A 113 -16.30 -1.10 17.10
C ASN A 113 -15.97 -2.39 17.86
N ALA A 114 -16.90 -3.35 17.89
CA ALA A 114 -16.67 -4.66 18.50
C ALA A 114 -15.59 -5.44 17.75
N LEU A 115 -15.61 -5.44 16.41
CA LEU A 115 -14.57 -6.06 15.59
C LEU A 115 -13.20 -5.41 15.82
N GLN A 116 -13.12 -4.08 15.93
CA GLN A 116 -11.85 -3.42 16.22
C GLN A 116 -11.27 -3.83 17.58
N GLN A 117 -12.10 -3.92 18.62
CA GLN A 117 -11.67 -4.36 19.94
C GLN A 117 -11.21 -5.83 19.91
N GLU A 118 -11.94 -6.68 19.20
CA GLU A 118 -11.60 -8.09 19.02
C GLU A 118 -10.27 -8.24 18.26
N ASN A 119 -10.08 -7.47 17.19
CA ASN A 119 -8.84 -7.45 16.42
C ASN A 119 -7.65 -7.00 17.27
N GLY A 120 -7.82 -5.97 18.10
CA GLY A 120 -6.80 -5.51 19.04
C GLY A 120 -6.37 -6.60 20.02
N ARG A 121 -7.32 -7.36 20.57
CA ARG A 121 -7.04 -8.50 21.47
C ARG A 121 -6.28 -9.61 20.74
N ARG A 122 -6.75 -10.03 19.56
CA ARG A 122 -6.09 -11.07 18.74
C ARG A 122 -4.67 -10.69 18.35
N ALA A 123 -4.44 -9.42 18.00
CA ALA A 123 -3.09 -8.92 17.70
C ALA A 123 -2.19 -8.99 18.94
N ALA A 124 -2.70 -8.64 20.13
CA ALA A 124 -1.95 -8.76 21.37
C ALA A 124 -1.61 -10.23 21.72
N ASP A 125 -2.56 -11.16 21.58
CA ASP A 125 -2.35 -12.59 21.81
C ASP A 125 -1.33 -13.19 20.84
N TYR A 126 -1.39 -12.77 19.57
CA TYR A 126 -0.41 -13.10 18.55
C TYR A 126 1.01 -12.63 18.96
N TYR A 127 1.17 -11.34 19.26
CA TYR A 127 2.49 -10.79 19.63
C TYR A 127 3.04 -11.40 20.91
N ALA A 128 2.20 -11.69 21.90
CA ALA A 128 2.63 -12.40 23.12
C ALA A 128 3.17 -13.80 22.80
N SER A 129 2.51 -14.52 21.90
CA SER A 129 2.92 -15.85 21.46
C SER A 129 4.24 -15.80 20.67
N VAL A 130 4.36 -14.87 19.71
CA VAL A 130 5.58 -14.65 18.92
C VAL A 130 6.75 -14.23 19.81
N ALA A 131 6.55 -13.31 20.75
CA ALA A 131 7.59 -12.90 21.69
C ALA A 131 8.09 -14.06 22.55
N THR A 132 7.19 -14.92 23.02
CA THR A 132 7.55 -16.15 23.76
C THR A 132 8.38 -17.10 22.89
N VAL A 133 8.00 -17.29 21.62
CA VAL A 133 8.74 -18.13 20.69
C VAL A 133 10.13 -17.55 20.41
N ASN A 134 10.22 -16.25 20.11
CA ASN A 134 11.48 -15.57 19.83
C ASN A 134 12.45 -15.63 21.01
N THR A 135 11.98 -15.31 22.22
CA THR A 135 12.82 -15.35 23.43
C THR A 135 13.37 -16.75 23.69
N GLN A 136 12.55 -17.79 23.51
CA GLN A 136 12.98 -19.18 23.66
C GLN A 136 13.96 -19.61 22.56
N LEU A 137 13.75 -19.18 21.32
CA LEU A 137 14.66 -19.46 20.20
C LEU A 137 16.01 -18.75 20.36
N GLN A 138 16.04 -17.53 20.90
CA GLN A 138 17.28 -16.80 21.20
C GLN A 138 18.14 -17.51 22.25
N SER A 139 17.49 -18.09 23.27
CA SER A 139 18.17 -18.92 24.27
C SER A 139 18.59 -20.29 23.73
N GLY A 140 18.14 -20.65 22.52
CA GLY A 140 18.19 -22.00 21.99
C GLY A 140 17.09 -22.90 22.55
N THR A 141 16.56 -23.77 21.71
CA THR A 141 15.57 -24.78 22.09
C THR A 141 15.90 -26.11 21.42
N THR A 142 15.34 -27.20 21.93
CA THR A 142 15.38 -28.47 21.21
C THR A 142 14.62 -28.33 19.89
N PRO A 143 15.15 -28.87 18.77
CA PRO A 143 14.43 -28.96 17.50
C PRO A 143 13.03 -29.57 17.70
N GLY A 144 11.99 -28.90 17.20
CA GLY A 144 10.62 -29.40 17.28
C GLY A 144 9.99 -29.37 18.69
N ASN A 145 10.40 -28.44 19.56
CA ASN A 145 9.84 -28.32 20.91
C ASN A 145 8.29 -28.18 20.88
N PRO A 146 7.53 -29.13 21.47
CA PRO A 146 6.06 -29.13 21.38
C PRO A 146 5.41 -27.92 22.03
N ARG A 147 6.05 -27.30 23.04
CA ARG A 147 5.54 -26.07 23.67
C ARG A 147 5.58 -24.88 22.70
N LEU A 148 6.63 -24.80 21.87
CA LEU A 148 6.75 -23.74 20.87
C LEU A 148 5.84 -23.97 19.67
N VAL A 149 5.70 -25.23 19.26
CA VAL A 149 4.69 -25.62 18.24
C VAL A 149 3.29 -25.23 18.70
N GLN A 150 2.94 -25.47 19.96
CA GLN A 150 1.65 -25.04 20.51
C GLN A 150 1.49 -23.51 20.51
N LYS A 151 2.56 -22.75 20.81
CA LYS A 151 2.53 -21.27 20.73
C LYS A 151 2.38 -20.76 19.31
N ILE A 152 3.00 -21.40 18.32
CA ILE A 152 2.78 -21.10 16.91
C ILE A 152 1.33 -21.37 16.52
N SER A 153 0.77 -22.51 16.90
CA SER A 153 -0.64 -22.83 16.62
C SER A 153 -1.62 -21.81 17.24
N LEU A 154 -1.32 -21.30 18.44
CA LEU A 154 -2.09 -20.21 19.05
C LEU A 154 -1.96 -18.90 18.27
N ALA A 155 -0.76 -18.58 17.78
CA ALA A 155 -0.51 -17.42 16.93
C ALA A 155 -1.23 -17.54 15.58
N GLU A 156 -1.24 -18.73 14.96
CA GLU A 156 -1.99 -19.04 13.73
C GLU A 156 -3.49 -18.83 13.93
N THR A 157 -4.05 -19.36 15.03
CA THR A 157 -5.47 -19.19 15.38
C THR A 157 -5.83 -17.70 15.52
N SER A 158 -4.93 -16.92 16.12
CA SER A 158 -5.13 -15.47 16.27
C SER A 158 -5.12 -14.75 14.91
N LEU A 159 -4.20 -15.11 14.00
CA LEU A 159 -4.16 -14.58 12.63
C LEU A 159 -5.36 -15.04 11.78
N GLU A 160 -5.84 -16.27 11.95
CA GLU A 160 -7.05 -16.77 11.29
C GLU A 160 -8.29 -16.00 11.75
N GLY A 161 -8.40 -15.75 13.06
CA GLY A 161 -9.45 -14.91 13.62
C GLY A 161 -9.44 -13.48 13.06
N LEU A 162 -8.25 -12.88 12.87
CA LEU A 162 -8.11 -11.60 12.17
C LEU A 162 -8.57 -11.69 10.71
N GLY A 163 -8.21 -12.77 10.00
CA GLY A 163 -8.69 -13.04 8.64
C GLY A 163 -10.22 -13.15 8.56
N GLY A 164 -10.85 -13.85 9.50
CA GLY A 164 -12.30 -13.92 9.61
C GLY A 164 -12.95 -12.56 9.90
N SER A 165 -12.24 -11.67 10.61
CA SER A 165 -12.71 -10.30 10.87
C SER A 165 -12.71 -9.44 9.62
N VAL A 166 -11.72 -9.61 8.72
CA VAL A 166 -11.71 -8.97 7.40
C VAL A 166 -12.95 -9.38 6.58
N ALA A 167 -13.34 -10.65 6.61
CA ALA A 167 -14.55 -11.10 5.93
C ALA A 167 -15.82 -10.46 6.52
N ARG A 168 -15.92 -10.36 7.86
CA ARG A 168 -17.04 -9.66 8.53
C ARG A 168 -17.08 -8.17 8.20
N MET A 169 -15.92 -7.49 8.18
CA MET A 169 -15.82 -6.08 7.79
C MET A 169 -16.26 -5.85 6.34
N ASN A 170 -15.88 -6.73 5.41
CA ASN A 170 -16.37 -6.68 4.02
C ASN A 170 -17.89 -6.82 3.95
N GLY A 171 -18.48 -7.73 4.75
CA GLY A 171 -19.93 -7.85 4.87
C GLY A 171 -20.60 -6.58 5.39
N LEU A 172 -20.03 -5.93 6.42
CA LEU A 172 -20.51 -4.64 6.92
C LEU A 172 -20.42 -3.54 5.85
N ALA A 173 -19.31 -3.47 5.09
CA ALA A 173 -19.15 -2.48 4.02
C ALA A 173 -20.22 -2.62 2.93
N VAL A 174 -20.53 -3.85 2.51
CA VAL A 174 -21.60 -4.12 1.51
C VAL A 174 -22.97 -3.70 2.05
N ASN A 175 -23.31 -4.07 3.29
CA ASN A 175 -24.58 -3.69 3.90
C ASN A 175 -24.72 -2.18 4.09
N LEU A 176 -23.62 -1.50 4.42
CA LEU A 176 -23.56 -0.05 4.56
C LEU A 176 -23.72 0.65 3.20
N ALA A 177 -23.14 0.13 2.13
CA ALA A 177 -23.35 0.64 0.77
C ALA A 177 -24.81 0.49 0.31
N ASN A 178 -25.46 -0.62 0.64
CA ASN A 178 -26.90 -0.79 0.40
C ASN A 178 -27.73 0.24 1.19
N THR A 179 -27.37 0.48 2.45
CA THR A 179 -28.03 1.48 3.30
C THR A 179 -27.79 2.91 2.79
N ALA A 180 -26.63 3.20 2.19
CA ALA A 180 -26.36 4.48 1.53
C ALA A 180 -27.30 4.72 0.34
N SER A 181 -27.60 3.67 -0.41
CA SER A 181 -28.55 3.71 -1.53
C SER A 181 -29.98 3.95 -1.03
N GLU A 182 -30.37 3.30 0.08
CA GLU A 182 -31.66 3.55 0.76
C GLU A 182 -31.78 5.01 1.22
N ALA A 183 -30.73 5.56 1.84
CA ALA A 183 -30.71 6.96 2.29
C ALA A 183 -30.81 7.95 1.11
N SER A 184 -30.13 7.66 -0.01
CA SER A 184 -30.19 8.49 -1.22
C SER A 184 -31.58 8.48 -1.86
N TYR A 185 -32.23 7.32 -1.92
CA TYR A 185 -33.61 7.20 -2.39
C TYR A 185 -34.59 7.99 -1.51
N LEU A 186 -34.39 7.93 -0.20
CA LEU A 186 -35.25 8.62 0.75
C LEU A 186 -35.05 10.14 0.69
N LEU A 187 -33.83 10.62 0.45
CA LEU A 187 -33.56 12.04 0.17
C LEU A 187 -34.31 12.54 -1.08
N GLU A 188 -34.30 11.76 -2.16
CA GLU A 188 -35.08 12.08 -3.36
C GLU A 188 -36.59 12.07 -3.08
N THR A 189 -37.05 11.14 -2.22
CA THR A 189 -38.45 11.06 -1.78
C THR A 189 -38.87 12.29 -0.98
N VAL A 190 -38.02 12.80 -0.10
CA VAL A 190 -38.25 14.08 0.62
C VAL A 190 -38.31 15.25 -0.34
N ARG A 191 -37.39 15.33 -1.31
CA ARG A 191 -37.41 16.37 -2.36
C ARG A 191 -38.68 16.35 -3.18
N ALA A 192 -39.17 15.17 -3.55
CA ALA A 192 -40.43 15.01 -4.25
C ALA A 192 -41.63 15.45 -3.38
N ALA A 193 -41.60 15.20 -2.07
CA ALA A 193 -42.67 15.58 -1.16
C ALA A 193 -42.89 17.10 -1.07
N TYR A 194 -41.86 17.92 -1.27
CA TYR A 194 -42.02 19.39 -1.35
C TYR A 194 -42.88 19.86 -2.51
N SER A 195 -42.94 19.08 -3.60
CA SER A 195 -43.74 19.42 -4.79
C SER A 195 -45.21 19.01 -4.67
N LEU A 196 -45.59 18.32 -3.59
CA LEU A 196 -46.95 17.83 -3.39
C LEU A 196 -47.88 18.99 -3.01
N SER A 197 -48.90 19.24 -3.84
CA SER A 197 -49.88 20.29 -3.61
C SER A 197 -50.75 20.00 -2.38
N GLY A 198 -51.02 21.04 -1.57
CA GLY A 198 -51.84 20.93 -0.35
C GLY A 198 -51.04 20.74 0.94
N ALA A 199 -49.72 20.96 0.91
CA ALA A 199 -48.88 21.09 2.09
C ALA A 199 -49.18 22.39 2.85
N VAL A 200 -49.04 22.35 4.18
CA VAL A 200 -49.00 23.56 5.02
C VAL A 200 -47.55 23.95 5.34
N GLU A 201 -47.32 25.19 5.77
CA GLU A 201 -45.99 25.67 6.16
C GLU A 201 -45.33 24.80 7.24
N GLU A 202 -46.13 24.24 8.16
CA GLU A 202 -45.65 23.29 9.17
C GLU A 202 -45.04 22.02 8.55
N ASP A 203 -45.67 21.47 7.51
CA ASP A 203 -45.19 20.27 6.81
C ASP A 203 -43.84 20.55 6.11
N HIS A 204 -43.67 21.76 5.55
CA HIS A 204 -42.40 22.16 4.93
C HIS A 204 -41.25 22.27 5.92
N VAL A 205 -41.51 22.76 7.14
CA VAL A 205 -40.51 22.80 8.22
C VAL A 205 -40.10 21.38 8.65
N GLU A 206 -41.06 20.45 8.71
CA GLU A 206 -40.76 19.05 9.02
C GLU A 206 -39.94 18.37 7.91
N LEU A 207 -40.29 18.59 6.64
CA LEU A 207 -39.51 18.10 5.50
C LEU A 207 -38.08 18.65 5.48
N ALA A 208 -37.88 19.94 5.78
CA ALA A 208 -36.55 20.55 5.87
C ALA A 208 -35.69 19.90 6.95
N ARG A 209 -36.28 19.65 8.12
CA ARG A 209 -35.60 18.94 9.19
C ARG A 209 -35.23 17.51 8.79
N MET A 210 -36.10 16.79 8.07
CA MET A 210 -35.81 15.45 7.59
C MET A 210 -34.69 15.45 6.56
N GLU A 211 -34.72 16.38 5.60
CA GLU A 211 -33.66 16.55 4.61
C GLU A 211 -32.29 16.74 5.28
N ASP A 212 -32.20 17.62 6.29
CA ASP A 212 -30.98 17.81 7.08
C ASP A 212 -30.52 16.53 7.80
N GLN A 213 -31.46 15.80 8.39
CA GLN A 213 -31.17 14.52 9.07
C GLN A 213 -30.63 13.46 8.11
N ILE A 214 -31.20 13.36 6.91
CA ILE A 214 -30.78 12.40 5.90
C ILE A 214 -29.41 12.79 5.33
N ASN A 215 -29.19 14.06 5.05
CA ASN A 215 -27.88 14.58 4.65
C ASN A 215 -26.79 14.25 5.68
N SER A 216 -27.10 14.45 6.97
CA SER A 216 -26.20 14.07 8.06
C SER A 216 -25.95 12.56 8.08
N LEU A 217 -26.96 11.73 7.84
CA LEU A 217 -26.80 10.27 7.78
C LEU A 217 -25.91 9.84 6.64
N THR A 218 -26.06 10.41 5.44
CA THR A 218 -25.20 10.13 4.29
C THR A 218 -23.73 10.39 4.63
N VAL A 219 -23.43 11.53 5.24
CA VAL A 219 -22.05 11.85 5.67
C VAL A 219 -21.50 10.86 6.69
N VAL A 220 -22.34 10.38 7.62
CA VAL A 220 -21.94 9.38 8.63
C VAL A 220 -21.71 8.01 7.98
N ILE A 221 -22.58 7.61 7.05
CA ILE A 221 -22.46 6.37 6.27
C ILE A 221 -21.16 6.38 5.47
N ASP A 222 -20.87 7.46 4.73
CA ASP A 222 -19.64 7.60 3.95
C ASP A 222 -18.39 7.54 4.82
N ARG A 223 -18.41 8.22 5.97
CA ARG A 223 -17.29 8.18 6.93
C ARG A 223 -17.10 6.78 7.49
N LEU A 224 -18.18 6.08 7.85
CA LEU A 224 -18.09 4.71 8.37
C LEU A 224 -17.57 3.75 7.29
N LEU A 225 -18.03 3.89 6.05
CA LEU A 225 -17.58 3.09 4.91
C LEU A 225 -16.08 3.27 4.65
N ASN A 226 -15.59 4.52 4.67
CA ASN A 226 -14.18 4.81 4.51
C ASN A 226 -13.35 4.19 5.66
N ASN A 227 -13.79 4.35 6.92
CA ASN A 227 -13.08 3.75 8.05
C ASN A 227 -13.03 2.21 7.97
N ILE A 228 -14.12 1.56 7.52
CA ILE A 228 -14.16 0.10 7.35
C ILE A 228 -13.20 -0.32 6.23
N ASN A 229 -13.19 0.37 5.09
CA ASN A 229 -12.28 0.06 3.97
C ASN A 229 -10.81 0.26 4.34
N ASP A 230 -10.49 1.34 5.06
CA ASP A 230 -9.14 1.60 5.56
C ASP A 230 -8.68 0.50 6.53
N ASP A 231 -9.56 0.03 7.42
CA ASP A 231 -9.21 -1.04 8.36
C ASP A 231 -9.10 -2.41 7.66
N ILE A 232 -9.90 -2.68 6.63
CA ILE A 232 -9.78 -3.87 5.77
C ILE A 232 -8.42 -3.90 5.08
N THR A 233 -8.02 -2.82 4.41
CA THR A 233 -6.75 -2.75 3.68
C THR A 233 -5.55 -2.87 4.63
N ARG A 234 -5.60 -2.17 5.77
CA ARG A 234 -4.59 -2.25 6.83
C ARG A 234 -4.49 -3.64 7.44
N THR A 235 -5.61 -4.28 7.76
CA THR A 235 -5.62 -5.62 8.37
C THR A 235 -5.17 -6.69 7.37
N SER A 236 -5.52 -6.55 6.08
CA SER A 236 -5.09 -7.46 5.02
C SER A 236 -3.58 -7.42 4.78
N THR A 237 -3.00 -6.21 4.70
CA THR A 237 -1.55 -6.02 4.56
C THR A 237 -0.79 -6.56 5.77
N TYR A 238 -1.28 -6.25 6.98
CA TYR A 238 -0.75 -6.81 8.23
C TYR A 238 -0.73 -8.34 8.21
N LEU A 239 -1.87 -8.97 7.91
CA LEU A 239 -2.02 -10.41 7.94
C LEU A 239 -1.15 -11.13 6.91
N SER A 240 -0.94 -10.55 5.72
CA SER A 240 0.00 -11.08 4.74
C SER A 240 1.44 -11.12 5.29
N SER A 241 1.90 -10.00 5.87
CA SER A 241 3.24 -9.89 6.44
C SER A 241 3.45 -10.85 7.63
N GLU A 242 2.49 -10.93 8.55
CA GLU A 242 2.61 -11.75 9.75
C GLU A 242 2.49 -13.25 9.46
N ARG A 243 1.72 -13.65 8.44
CA ARG A 243 1.71 -15.06 8.00
C ARG A 243 3.08 -15.50 7.47
N ASN A 244 3.77 -14.63 6.73
CA ASN A 244 5.10 -14.92 6.24
C ASN A 244 6.10 -14.97 7.40
N ASN A 245 6.03 -14.02 8.33
CA ASN A 245 6.83 -14.03 9.55
C ASN A 245 6.64 -15.33 10.37
N LEU A 246 5.38 -15.74 10.56
CA LEU A 246 5.06 -16.95 11.30
C LEU A 246 5.56 -18.22 10.60
N ARG A 247 5.55 -18.27 9.25
CA ARG A 247 6.16 -19.37 8.50
C ARG A 247 7.67 -19.47 8.76
N THR A 248 8.37 -18.34 8.75
CA THR A 248 9.81 -18.30 9.09
C THR A 248 10.06 -18.74 10.53
N LEU A 249 9.24 -18.29 11.48
CA LEU A 249 9.33 -18.72 12.88
C LEU A 249 9.04 -20.22 13.05
N SER A 250 8.12 -20.77 12.28
CA SER A 250 7.83 -22.21 12.28
C SER A 250 9.05 -23.03 11.86
N LEU A 251 9.76 -22.60 10.82
CA LEU A 251 11.01 -23.22 10.39
C LEU A 251 12.10 -23.11 11.47
N ALA A 252 12.22 -21.95 12.13
CA ALA A 252 13.16 -21.74 13.23
C ALA A 252 12.86 -22.67 14.43
N VAL A 253 11.59 -22.85 14.77
CA VAL A 253 11.16 -23.81 15.82
C VAL A 253 11.44 -25.25 15.45
N THR A 254 11.22 -25.65 14.19
CA THR A 254 11.58 -27.00 13.75
C THR A 254 13.09 -27.26 13.84
N ASN A 255 13.92 -26.26 13.56
CA ASN A 255 15.37 -26.37 13.62
C ASN A 255 15.96 -26.13 15.03
N GLY A 256 15.20 -25.51 15.93
CA GLY A 256 15.60 -25.23 17.31
C GLY A 256 16.45 -23.97 17.49
N ASP A 257 16.54 -23.10 16.48
CA ASP A 257 17.37 -21.88 16.51
C ASP A 257 16.74 -20.76 15.66
N LEU A 258 16.81 -19.51 16.13
CA LEU A 258 16.16 -18.33 15.54
C LEU A 258 16.74 -17.98 14.16
N TYR A 259 18.03 -18.23 14.00
CA TYR A 259 18.79 -17.99 12.78
C TYR A 259 19.85 -19.08 12.73
N GLY A 260 19.71 -20.00 11.78
CA GLY A 260 20.53 -21.21 11.73
C GLY A 260 22.00 -20.94 12.01
N LYS A 261 22.54 -21.64 13.01
CA LYS A 261 23.97 -21.95 13.14
C LYS A 261 24.58 -22.57 11.87
N SER A 262 23.81 -22.76 10.80
CA SER A 262 24.26 -23.05 9.44
C SER A 262 25.09 -21.94 8.77
N LEU A 263 25.13 -20.70 9.27
CA LEU A 263 26.13 -19.71 8.82
C LEU A 263 27.39 -19.66 9.68
N ALA A 264 27.24 -19.82 11.01
CA ALA A 264 28.36 -19.73 11.95
C ALA A 264 29.13 -21.04 12.16
N ASN A 265 28.54 -22.19 11.77
CA ASN A 265 29.11 -23.52 11.98
C ASN A 265 29.39 -24.27 10.67
N ARG A 266 29.70 -23.53 9.58
CA ARG A 266 30.64 -24.01 8.56
C ARG A 266 32.06 -23.59 8.98
N PRO A 267 32.75 -24.33 9.86
CA PRO A 267 34.19 -24.21 9.90
C PRO A 267 34.70 -24.61 8.51
N PHE A 268 35.52 -23.75 7.94
CA PHE A 268 36.37 -23.99 6.77
C PHE A 268 36.70 -25.48 6.55
N SER A 269 35.94 -26.15 5.71
CA SER A 269 36.29 -27.47 5.20
C SER A 269 35.91 -27.53 3.73
N GLY A 270 36.91 -27.20 2.89
CA GLY A 270 36.85 -27.38 1.45
C GLY A 270 37.31 -26.18 0.63
N ALA A 271 38.58 -25.79 0.75
CA ALA A 271 39.42 -25.37 -0.39
C ALA A 271 40.84 -25.05 0.09
N SER A 272 41.69 -26.07 0.11
CA SER A 272 43.12 -25.91 -0.07
C SER A 272 43.38 -25.15 -1.38
N HIS A 273 43.87 -23.92 -1.29
CA HIS A 273 44.61 -23.27 -2.38
C HIS A 273 46.02 -22.96 -1.87
N PRO A 274 47.06 -23.65 -2.36
CA PRO A 274 48.38 -23.06 -2.42
C PRO A 274 48.41 -22.07 -3.59
N PHE A 275 49.47 -21.26 -3.62
CA PHE A 275 49.92 -20.35 -4.67
C PHE A 275 49.68 -18.84 -4.44
N SER A 276 50.71 -18.28 -3.80
CA SER A 276 51.52 -17.15 -4.28
C SER A 276 50.96 -15.74 -4.18
N ALA A 277 51.55 -15.02 -3.24
CA ALA A 277 51.62 -13.56 -3.19
C ALA A 277 52.36 -13.01 -4.42
N GLU A 278 51.81 -11.96 -5.06
CA GLU A 278 52.62 -10.82 -5.51
C GLU A 278 51.78 -9.55 -5.68
N ASN A 279 52.43 -8.43 -5.36
CA ASN A 279 52.00 -7.04 -5.39
C ASN A 279 51.38 -6.55 -6.71
N ALA A 280 50.40 -5.64 -6.64
CA ALA A 280 50.34 -4.37 -7.38
C ALA A 280 48.99 -3.67 -7.08
N SER A 281 48.98 -2.55 -6.34
CA SER A 281 49.15 -1.17 -6.83
C SER A 281 47.91 -0.59 -7.53
N TYR A 282 47.37 0.45 -6.88
CA TYR A 282 46.26 1.31 -7.27
C TYR A 282 46.55 2.09 -8.55
N THR A 283 45.65 2.06 -9.54
CA THR A 283 45.48 3.14 -10.52
C THR A 283 44.05 3.20 -11.04
N ALA A 284 43.45 4.38 -10.93
CA ALA A 284 42.22 4.77 -11.61
C ALA A 284 42.50 5.15 -13.06
N ALA A 285 41.64 4.73 -14.00
CA ALA A 285 41.46 5.37 -15.31
C ALA A 285 40.15 4.92 -15.96
N ALA A 286 39.34 5.89 -16.39
CA ALA A 286 38.29 5.75 -17.40
C ALA A 286 38.83 6.26 -18.77
N PRO A 287 38.02 6.37 -19.82
CA PRO A 287 37.34 5.34 -20.62
C PRO A 287 37.83 5.36 -22.09
N SER A 288 37.55 4.32 -22.89
CA SER A 288 37.72 4.40 -24.35
C SER A 288 36.71 3.55 -25.12
N SER A 289 36.17 4.18 -26.16
CA SER A 289 35.14 3.72 -27.09
C SER A 289 35.75 3.15 -28.39
N ALA A 290 34.89 2.52 -29.20
CA ALA A 290 35.00 2.15 -30.64
C ALA A 290 35.54 0.74 -30.95
N THR A 291 34.99 -0.12 -31.84
CA THR A 291 33.81 -0.13 -32.74
C THR A 291 33.72 -1.56 -33.34
N GLY A 292 32.51 -2.10 -33.58
CA GLY A 292 32.32 -3.24 -34.51
C GLY A 292 31.16 -4.19 -34.17
N ALA A 293 29.93 -3.81 -34.52
CA ALA A 293 28.72 -4.65 -34.37
C ALA A 293 28.61 -5.72 -35.48
N PRO A 294 27.83 -6.80 -35.23
CA PRO A 294 26.45 -6.78 -35.72
C PRO A 294 25.37 -6.85 -34.62
N ARG A 295 24.32 -6.05 -34.87
CA ARG A 295 22.98 -5.85 -34.29
C ARG A 295 22.29 -7.16 -33.82
N ALA A 296 21.52 -7.31 -32.72
CA ALA A 296 20.92 -6.42 -31.73
C ALA A 296 20.45 -7.22 -30.47
N LEU A 297 20.59 -6.64 -29.28
CA LEU A 297 19.62 -6.70 -28.18
C LEU A 297 19.41 -5.25 -27.70
N PRO A 298 18.20 -4.83 -27.31
CA PRO A 298 17.97 -3.46 -26.90
C PRO A 298 18.66 -3.18 -25.56
N GLY A 299 19.62 -2.26 -25.59
CA GLY A 299 20.17 -1.57 -24.43
C GLY A 299 21.19 -2.37 -23.64
N GLY A 300 22.39 -1.81 -23.45
CA GLY A 300 23.34 -2.24 -22.43
C GLY A 300 22.83 -1.95 -21.01
N ALA A 301 21.60 -2.37 -20.71
CA ALA A 301 21.04 -2.39 -19.38
C ALA A 301 21.81 -3.47 -18.60
N ARG A 302 22.51 -3.04 -17.56
CA ARG A 302 23.06 -3.98 -16.60
C ARG A 302 21.86 -4.74 -16.01
N PRO A 303 21.87 -6.09 -15.99
CA PRO A 303 20.81 -6.83 -15.34
C PRO A 303 20.73 -6.37 -13.89
N LEU A 304 19.53 -6.05 -13.43
CA LEU A 304 19.25 -5.74 -12.04
C LEU A 304 19.63 -6.94 -11.16
N VAL A 305 19.28 -8.14 -11.62
CA VAL A 305 19.64 -9.39 -10.97
C VAL A 305 20.07 -10.41 -12.01
N LYS A 306 21.16 -11.12 -11.72
CA LYS A 306 21.61 -12.29 -12.46
C LYS A 306 21.55 -13.52 -11.57
N ILE A 307 20.64 -14.44 -11.88
CA ILE A 307 20.45 -15.69 -11.15
C ILE A 307 21.12 -16.81 -11.92
N ARG A 308 22.04 -17.52 -11.28
CA ARG A 308 22.74 -18.66 -11.90
C ARG A 308 22.18 -19.95 -11.33
N PHE A 309 21.64 -20.81 -12.19
CA PHE A 309 21.13 -22.14 -11.81
C PHE A 309 22.20 -23.20 -12.03
N ASP A 310 23.31 -23.08 -11.28
CA ASP A 310 24.43 -24.02 -11.30
C ASP A 310 24.19 -25.24 -10.39
N ARG A 311 23.21 -25.16 -9.48
CA ARG A 311 22.83 -26.18 -8.50
C ARG A 311 21.32 -26.36 -8.41
N PRO A 312 20.82 -27.52 -7.95
CA PRO A 312 19.43 -27.64 -7.52
C PRO A 312 19.19 -26.72 -6.32
N ASP A 313 18.00 -26.12 -6.24
CA ASP A 313 17.55 -25.27 -5.12
C ASP A 313 18.47 -24.07 -4.83
N VAL A 314 18.62 -23.19 -5.83
CA VAL A 314 19.34 -21.93 -5.66
C VAL A 314 18.48 -20.96 -4.83
N ASP A 315 19.03 -20.43 -3.75
CA ASP A 315 18.39 -19.41 -2.89
C ASP A 315 18.42 -18.02 -3.57
N TYR A 316 17.60 -17.81 -4.59
CA TYR A 316 17.54 -16.54 -5.35
C TYR A 316 16.44 -15.60 -4.85
N GLU A 317 15.53 -16.07 -4.00
CA GLU A 317 14.31 -15.35 -3.62
C GLU A 317 14.63 -14.06 -2.84
N GLN A 318 15.50 -14.13 -1.83
CA GLN A 318 15.87 -12.98 -1.00
C GLN A 318 16.61 -11.88 -1.79
N PRO A 319 17.66 -12.20 -2.58
CA PRO A 319 18.32 -11.19 -3.41
C PRO A 319 17.39 -10.54 -4.44
N VAL A 320 16.52 -11.33 -5.08
CA VAL A 320 15.55 -10.83 -6.05
C VAL A 320 14.56 -9.88 -5.38
N TYR A 321 14.06 -10.23 -4.19
CA TYR A 321 13.12 -9.40 -3.44
C TYR A 321 13.72 -8.02 -3.10
N MET A 322 14.94 -7.99 -2.55
CA MET A 322 15.59 -6.72 -2.21
C MET A 322 15.84 -5.86 -3.45
N ALA A 323 16.31 -6.46 -4.54
CA ALA A 323 16.59 -5.74 -5.77
C ALA A 323 15.33 -5.17 -6.43
N VAL A 324 14.22 -5.93 -6.41
CA VAL A 324 12.92 -5.49 -6.95
C VAL A 324 12.32 -4.38 -6.09
N ASN A 325 12.35 -4.50 -4.76
CA ASN A 325 11.88 -3.44 -3.87
C ASN A 325 12.69 -2.16 -4.04
N GLU A 326 14.02 -2.24 -4.05
CA GLU A 326 14.88 -1.08 -4.26
C GLU A 326 14.62 -0.43 -5.64
N ALA A 327 14.33 -1.24 -6.67
CA ALA A 327 13.95 -0.74 -7.98
C ALA A 327 12.58 -0.03 -7.96
N LEU A 328 11.59 -0.57 -7.26
CA LEU A 328 10.25 0.02 -7.15
C LEU A 328 10.23 1.28 -6.27
N ASP A 329 11.05 1.33 -5.22
CA ASP A 329 11.22 2.51 -4.37
C ASP A 329 11.80 3.69 -5.17
N ARG A 330 12.73 3.40 -6.09
CA ARG A 330 13.32 4.41 -6.98
C ARG A 330 12.45 4.74 -8.19
N TYR A 331 11.74 3.73 -8.72
CA TYR A 331 10.95 3.82 -9.94
C TYR A 331 9.59 3.12 -9.75
N PRO A 332 8.56 3.85 -9.27
CA PRO A 332 7.24 3.28 -8.94
C PRO A 332 6.51 2.64 -10.13
N ASP A 333 6.80 3.12 -11.36
CA ASP A 333 6.19 2.66 -12.61
C ASP A 333 7.10 1.73 -13.42
N ALA A 334 8.17 1.22 -12.81
CA ALA A 334 9.10 0.30 -13.49
C ALA A 334 8.39 -0.96 -14.01
N ARG A 335 8.75 -1.36 -15.22
CA ARG A 335 8.45 -2.68 -15.80
C ARG A 335 9.71 -3.53 -15.77
N PHE A 336 9.52 -4.85 -15.80
CA PHE A 336 10.60 -5.80 -15.68
C PHE A 336 10.62 -6.77 -16.85
N ASP A 337 11.79 -6.96 -17.45
CA ASP A 337 11.99 -7.98 -18.47
C ASP A 337 12.75 -9.15 -17.83
N LEU A 338 12.11 -10.32 -17.79
CA LEU A 338 12.69 -11.56 -17.31
C LEU A 338 13.22 -12.36 -18.50
N VAL A 339 14.52 -12.54 -18.59
CA VAL A 339 15.19 -13.23 -19.70
C VAL A 339 15.75 -14.55 -19.21
N ALA A 340 15.26 -15.66 -19.78
CA ALA A 340 15.85 -16.97 -19.58
C ALA A 340 17.06 -17.13 -20.52
N VAL A 341 18.24 -17.34 -19.95
CA VAL A 341 19.50 -17.48 -20.68
C VAL A 341 19.96 -18.93 -20.68
N THR A 342 20.16 -19.47 -21.86
CA THR A 342 20.54 -20.86 -22.13
C THR A 342 21.97 -20.92 -22.66
N PRO A 343 22.81 -21.84 -22.16
CA PRO A 343 24.14 -22.04 -22.71
C PRO A 343 24.05 -22.67 -24.11
N THR A 344 24.84 -22.18 -25.06
CA THR A 344 24.91 -22.75 -26.43
C THR A 344 25.95 -23.85 -26.59
N GLY A 345 26.68 -24.21 -25.52
CA GLY A 345 27.67 -25.28 -25.53
C GLY A 345 27.03 -26.67 -25.37
N GLY A 346 27.42 -27.62 -26.22
CA GLY A 346 27.00 -29.03 -26.13
C GLY A 346 26.44 -29.59 -27.43
N ASN A 347 25.94 -30.83 -27.38
CA ASN A 347 25.24 -31.46 -28.50
C ASN A 347 23.82 -30.88 -28.65
N ALA A 348 23.22 -30.92 -29.84
CA ALA A 348 21.89 -30.37 -30.11
C ALA A 348 20.79 -30.92 -29.17
N ALA A 349 20.92 -32.17 -28.75
CA ALA A 349 20.02 -32.77 -27.75
C ALA A 349 20.19 -32.18 -26.35
N GLU A 350 21.42 -31.83 -25.95
CA GLU A 350 21.71 -31.24 -24.63
C GLU A 350 21.20 -29.80 -24.57
N VAL A 351 21.41 -29.01 -25.63
CA VAL A 351 20.88 -27.64 -25.74
C VAL A 351 19.34 -27.64 -25.68
N ALA A 352 18.67 -28.62 -26.27
CA ALA A 352 17.22 -28.78 -26.19
C ALA A 352 16.72 -29.11 -24.75
N ILE A 353 17.50 -29.90 -23.99
CA ILE A 353 17.19 -30.22 -22.60
C ILE A 353 17.41 -28.99 -21.71
N GLU A 354 18.55 -28.30 -21.86
CA GLU A 354 18.89 -27.14 -21.04
C GLU A 354 17.97 -25.95 -21.34
N SER A 355 17.53 -25.76 -22.59
CA SER A 355 16.49 -24.76 -22.92
C SER A 355 15.14 -25.05 -22.26
N THR A 356 14.74 -26.32 -22.19
CA THR A 356 13.55 -26.71 -21.45
C THR A 356 13.72 -26.44 -19.94
N ARG A 357 14.91 -26.69 -19.39
CA ARG A 357 15.21 -26.45 -17.98
C ARG A 357 15.26 -24.95 -17.64
N ALA A 358 15.92 -24.14 -18.46
CA ALA A 358 15.99 -22.69 -18.32
C ALA A 358 14.59 -22.06 -18.36
N ARG A 359 13.73 -22.53 -19.27
CA ARG A 359 12.33 -22.11 -19.32
C ARG A 359 11.57 -22.39 -18.03
N ARG A 360 11.67 -23.62 -17.50
CA ARG A 360 11.04 -23.97 -16.20
C ARG A 360 11.59 -23.14 -15.04
N ASN A 361 12.89 -22.83 -15.06
CA ASN A 361 13.51 -22.00 -14.03
C ASN A 361 13.00 -20.55 -14.11
N ALA A 362 12.90 -19.97 -15.30
CA ALA A 362 12.33 -18.63 -15.48
C ALA A 362 10.85 -18.58 -15.08
N GLU A 363 10.06 -19.60 -15.41
CA GLU A 363 8.66 -19.72 -14.95
C GLU A 363 8.56 -19.83 -13.42
N ARG A 364 9.52 -20.49 -12.76
CA ARG A 364 9.62 -20.53 -11.29
C ARG A 364 9.88 -19.13 -10.73
N VAL A 365 10.87 -18.42 -11.28
CA VAL A 365 11.21 -17.05 -10.85
C VAL A 365 10.03 -16.09 -11.08
N LEU A 366 9.33 -16.20 -12.20
CA LEU A 366 8.12 -15.44 -12.49
C LEU A 366 7.02 -15.67 -11.44
N ARG A 367 6.83 -16.93 -11.05
CA ARG A 367 5.87 -17.29 -9.98
C ARG A 367 6.29 -16.70 -8.64
N THR A 368 7.58 -16.71 -8.31
CA THR A 368 8.09 -16.06 -7.10
C THR A 368 7.84 -14.55 -7.14
N LEU A 369 8.16 -13.87 -8.25
CA LEU A 369 7.92 -12.44 -8.42
C LEU A 369 6.44 -12.06 -8.25
N THR A 370 5.54 -12.86 -8.83
CA THR A 370 4.09 -12.65 -8.69
C THR A 370 3.59 -12.92 -7.28
N GLN A 371 4.11 -13.95 -6.59
CA GLN A 371 3.79 -14.22 -5.18
C GLN A 371 4.28 -13.11 -4.23
N MET A 372 5.34 -12.40 -4.61
CA MET A 372 5.88 -11.26 -3.87
C MET A 372 5.10 -9.96 -4.12
N GLY A 373 4.08 -9.99 -4.98
CA GLY A 373 3.17 -8.86 -5.21
C GLY A 373 3.41 -8.08 -6.51
N LEU A 374 4.34 -8.52 -7.36
CA LEU A 374 4.56 -7.90 -8.67
C LEU A 374 3.49 -8.38 -9.67
N PRO A 375 2.63 -7.51 -10.21
CA PRO A 375 1.57 -7.93 -11.13
C PRO A 375 2.16 -8.44 -12.44
N LEU A 376 1.56 -9.49 -13.02
CA LEU A 376 2.06 -10.16 -14.23
C LEU A 376 2.19 -9.20 -15.42
N GLU A 377 1.32 -8.19 -15.50
CA GLU A 377 1.32 -7.16 -16.55
C GLU A 377 2.58 -6.27 -16.54
N ARG A 378 3.32 -6.27 -15.44
CA ARG A 378 4.58 -5.53 -15.30
C ARG A 378 5.80 -6.40 -15.62
N ILE A 379 5.63 -7.66 -15.99
CA ILE A 379 6.71 -8.61 -16.23
C ILE A 379 6.60 -9.20 -17.63
N ASP A 380 7.56 -8.91 -18.50
CA ASP A 380 7.68 -9.53 -19.81
C ASP A 380 8.67 -10.71 -19.73
N LEU A 381 8.24 -11.91 -20.14
CA LEU A 381 9.11 -13.10 -20.18
C LEU A 381 9.67 -13.30 -21.59
N SER A 382 10.98 -13.42 -21.70
CA SER A 382 11.69 -13.69 -22.95
C SER A 382 12.78 -14.75 -22.79
N TYR A 383 13.26 -15.25 -23.92
CA TYR A 383 14.24 -16.34 -23.98
C TYR A 383 15.39 -15.92 -24.89
N SER A 384 16.61 -16.20 -24.48
CA SER A 384 17.80 -15.89 -25.26
C SER A 384 18.87 -16.96 -25.07
N ASP A 385 19.54 -17.32 -26.15
CA ASP A 385 20.71 -18.19 -26.10
C ASP A 385 21.98 -17.34 -25.92
N SER A 386 22.92 -17.79 -25.09
CA SER A 386 24.22 -17.12 -24.88
C SER A 386 25.38 -18.11 -24.96
N ALA A 387 26.41 -17.73 -25.73
CA ALA A 387 27.68 -18.45 -25.81
C ALA A 387 28.63 -18.16 -24.63
N GLU A 388 28.35 -17.09 -23.87
CA GLU A 388 29.14 -16.70 -22.70
C GLU A 388 28.63 -17.35 -21.40
N ALA A 389 27.39 -17.86 -21.41
CA ALA A 389 26.81 -18.55 -20.26
C ALA A 389 27.32 -20.00 -20.21
N ALA A 390 27.92 -20.39 -19.09
CA ALA A 390 28.34 -21.79 -18.85
C ALA A 390 27.23 -22.66 -18.23
N THR A 391 26.16 -22.02 -17.73
CA THR A 391 25.04 -22.64 -17.01
C THR A 391 23.74 -21.95 -17.39
N ASN A 392 22.58 -22.53 -17.07
CA ASN A 392 21.30 -21.82 -17.22
C ASN A 392 21.26 -20.63 -16.26
N GLU A 393 20.90 -19.47 -16.78
CA GLU A 393 20.84 -18.23 -16.02
C GLU A 393 19.48 -17.55 -16.26
N VAL A 394 19.03 -16.78 -15.29
CA VAL A 394 17.83 -15.94 -15.44
C VAL A 394 18.23 -14.52 -15.08
N HIS A 395 18.03 -13.61 -16.02
CA HIS A 395 18.35 -12.21 -15.85
C HIS A 395 17.07 -11.40 -15.71
N LEU A 396 17.08 -10.46 -14.77
CA LEU A 396 16.01 -9.51 -14.57
C LEU A 396 16.51 -8.12 -14.97
N TYR A 397 15.80 -7.48 -15.88
CA TYR A 397 16.09 -6.11 -16.33
C TYR A 397 14.95 -5.18 -15.94
N ILE A 398 15.27 -3.91 -15.73
CA ILE A 398 14.28 -2.85 -15.57
C ILE A 398 14.11 -2.17 -16.94
N ARG A 399 12.88 -1.84 -17.28
CA ARG A 399 12.50 -1.19 -18.53
C ARG A 399 11.91 0.20 -18.31
#